data_AF-A0A2S9IWX6-F1
#
_entry.id   AF-A0A2S9IWX6-F1
#
_cell.length_a   1.000
_cell.length_b   1.000
_cell.length_c   1.000
_cell.angle_alpha   90.00
_cell.angle_beta   90.00
_cell.angle_gamma   90.00
#
_symmetry.space_group_name_H-M   'P 1'
#
loop_
_entity.id
_entity.type
_entity.pdbx_description
1 polymer ?
#
loop_
_entity_poly.entity_id
_entity_poly.type
_entity_poly.pdbx_seq_one_letter_code
_entity_poly.pdbx_strand_id
1 'polypeptide(L)'
;MKETTLSRKEKIMKVALSLFATKGYVDTSTKEIALGAGVSEALIFKHFGNKDSLLAHIIKSGYRRVLAHHRGMMTYKNPKEFLKNMIFLPNKLVSDEPLFWKLQERLSHNSFSRQQHEQFMKPVQPVLVKAFSELGYENPELETQCLLLIIDMLWKKEANGDVDNGEELAQLLENKYRLL
;
A
#
# COMPACT_ATOMS: atom_id res chain seq x y z
N MET A 1 14.53 4.23 -26.54
CA MET A 1 13.63 3.49 -25.61
C MET A 1 12.31 3.26 -26.32
N LYS A 2 11.81 2.02 -26.41
CA LYS A 2 10.44 1.78 -26.90
C LYS A 2 9.49 2.22 -25.77
N GLU A 3 8.70 3.26 -26.01
CA GLU A 3 7.53 3.52 -25.17
C GLU A 3 6.60 2.31 -25.28
N THR A 4 6.57 1.48 -24.24
CA THR A 4 5.63 0.36 -24.17
C THR A 4 4.24 0.95 -24.04
N THR A 5 3.49 0.97 -25.14
CA THR A 5 2.14 1.53 -25.19
C THR A 5 1.25 0.71 -24.26
N LEU A 6 0.69 1.33 -23.22
CA LEU A 6 -0.20 0.64 -22.28
C LEU A 6 -1.35 -0.06 -23.02
N SER A 7 -1.61 -1.30 -22.67
CA SER A 7 -2.78 -2.03 -23.15
C SER A 7 -4.06 -1.30 -22.74
N ARG A 8 -5.16 -1.52 -23.48
CA ARG A 8 -6.47 -0.94 -23.13
C ARG A 8 -6.90 -1.30 -21.70
N LYS A 9 -6.61 -2.52 -21.26
CA LYS A 9 -6.88 -2.99 -19.90
C LYS A 9 -6.11 -2.17 -18.85
N GLU A 10 -4.83 -1.91 -19.08
CA GLU A 10 -3.99 -1.09 -18.18
C GLU A 10 -4.42 0.37 -18.18
N LYS A 11 -4.81 0.94 -19.32
CA LYS A 11 -5.36 2.30 -19.40
C LYS A 11 -6.63 2.43 -18.54
N ILE A 12 -7.56 1.48 -18.64
CA ILE A 12 -8.78 1.45 -17.82
C ILE A 12 -8.40 1.41 -16.33
N MET A 13 -7.50 0.51 -15.93
CA MET A 13 -7.07 0.37 -14.53
C MET A 13 -6.39 1.64 -14.00
N LYS A 14 -5.52 2.28 -14.79
CA LYS A 14 -4.82 3.50 -14.40
C LYS A 14 -5.81 4.65 -14.16
N VAL A 15 -6.74 4.85 -15.09
CA VAL A 15 -7.76 5.91 -14.98
C VAL A 15 -8.71 5.63 -13.82
N ALA A 16 -9.17 4.39 -13.67
CA ALA A 16 -10.04 3.99 -12.57
C ALA A 16 -9.36 4.16 -11.21
N LEU A 17 -8.08 3.76 -11.07
CA LEU A 17 -7.31 3.99 -9.84
C LEU A 17 -7.25 5.47 -9.49
N SER A 18 -6.92 6.32 -10.47
CA SER A 18 -6.86 7.77 -10.26
C SER A 18 -8.20 8.32 -9.79
N LEU A 19 -9.30 8.00 -10.49
CA LEU A 19 -10.63 8.50 -10.13
C LEU A 19 -11.11 7.96 -8.77
N PHE A 20 -10.91 6.68 -8.49
CA PHE A 20 -11.29 6.12 -7.19
C PHE A 20 -10.49 6.74 -6.04
N ALA A 21 -9.21 7.05 -6.24
CA ALA A 21 -8.35 7.67 -5.25
C ALA A 21 -8.68 9.17 -5.00
N THR A 22 -9.06 9.92 -6.04
CA THR A 22 -9.29 11.38 -5.93
C THR A 22 -10.76 11.74 -5.72
N LYS A 23 -11.68 11.07 -6.43
CA LYS A 23 -13.13 11.33 -6.38
C LYS A 23 -13.86 10.37 -5.44
N GLY A 24 -13.35 9.15 -5.27
CA GLY A 24 -13.98 8.10 -4.48
C GLY A 24 -14.64 7.04 -5.34
N TYR A 25 -14.73 5.83 -4.79
CA TYR A 25 -15.30 4.69 -5.49
C TYR A 25 -16.76 4.89 -5.86
N VAL A 26 -17.60 5.31 -4.91
CA VAL A 26 -19.06 5.46 -5.11
C VAL A 26 -19.35 6.49 -6.21
N ASP A 27 -18.72 7.65 -6.15
CA ASP A 27 -18.97 8.81 -7.02
C ASP A 27 -18.36 8.71 -8.44
N THR A 28 -17.59 7.65 -8.70
CA THR A 28 -16.97 7.42 -10.02
C THR A 28 -17.82 6.47 -10.86
N SER A 29 -18.21 6.88 -12.07
CA SER A 29 -18.99 6.03 -12.98
C SER A 29 -18.09 5.27 -13.97
N THR A 30 -18.58 4.14 -14.49
CA THR A 30 -17.89 3.40 -15.57
C THR A 30 -17.81 4.19 -16.87
N LYS A 31 -18.77 5.10 -17.14
CA LYS A 31 -18.73 6.06 -18.25
C LYS A 31 -17.56 7.03 -18.13
N GLU A 32 -17.35 7.60 -16.95
CA GLU A 32 -16.25 8.53 -16.68
C GLU A 32 -14.90 7.83 -16.84
N ILE A 33 -14.78 6.60 -16.35
CA ILE A 33 -13.57 5.78 -16.55
C ILE A 33 -13.32 5.51 -18.03
N ALA A 34 -14.37 5.15 -18.78
CA ALA A 34 -14.27 4.85 -20.21
C ALA A 34 -13.80 6.06 -21.01
N LEU A 35 -14.40 7.23 -20.74
CA LEU A 35 -14.02 8.51 -21.33
C LEU A 35 -12.55 8.84 -21.04
N GLY A 36 -12.13 8.79 -19.77
CA GLY A 36 -10.74 9.08 -19.38
C GLY A 36 -9.72 8.09 -19.96
N ALA A 37 -10.11 6.83 -20.18
CA ALA A 37 -9.25 5.81 -20.78
C ALA A 37 -9.27 5.79 -22.32
N GLY A 38 -10.14 6.58 -22.96
CA GLY A 38 -10.29 6.61 -24.41
C GLY A 38 -10.83 5.30 -24.99
N VAL A 39 -11.78 4.67 -24.29
CA VAL A 39 -12.38 3.38 -24.68
C VAL A 39 -13.91 3.44 -24.57
N SER A 40 -14.61 2.45 -25.14
CA SER A 40 -16.04 2.29 -24.91
C SER A 40 -16.31 1.71 -23.53
N GLU A 41 -17.44 2.09 -22.92
CA GLU A 41 -17.87 1.53 -21.63
C GLU A 41 -18.08 0.00 -21.73
N ALA A 42 -18.58 -0.48 -22.86
CA ALA A 42 -18.71 -1.92 -23.15
C ALA A 42 -17.37 -2.68 -23.04
N LEU A 43 -16.23 -2.03 -23.35
CA LEU A 43 -14.92 -2.66 -23.21
C LEU A 43 -14.52 -2.86 -21.74
N ILE A 44 -14.96 -1.99 -20.83
CA ILE A 44 -14.75 -2.17 -19.39
C ILE A 44 -15.49 -3.41 -18.92
N PHE A 45 -16.78 -3.53 -19.26
CA PHE A 45 -17.58 -4.70 -18.91
C PHE A 45 -17.01 -5.99 -19.54
N LYS A 46 -16.51 -5.92 -20.77
CA LYS A 46 -15.83 -7.05 -21.41
C LYS A 46 -14.57 -7.51 -20.66
N HIS A 47 -13.79 -6.59 -20.10
CA HIS A 47 -12.53 -6.93 -19.42
C HIS A 47 -12.70 -7.29 -17.95
N PHE A 48 -13.66 -6.69 -17.27
CA PHE A 48 -13.78 -6.75 -15.81
C PHE A 48 -15.15 -7.24 -15.32
N GLY A 49 -16.15 -7.32 -16.17
CA GLY A 49 -17.50 -7.76 -15.81
C GLY A 49 -18.33 -6.65 -15.15
N ASN A 50 -17.84 -6.04 -14.06
CA ASN A 50 -18.50 -4.94 -13.37
C ASN A 50 -17.50 -4.04 -12.63
N LYS A 51 -18.01 -2.94 -12.03
CA LYS A 51 -17.20 -1.94 -11.32
C LYS A 51 -16.54 -2.50 -10.05
N ASP A 52 -17.21 -3.37 -9.31
CA ASP A 52 -16.64 -4.04 -8.12
C ASP A 52 -15.47 -4.96 -8.50
N SER A 53 -15.62 -5.70 -9.59
CA SER A 53 -14.57 -6.58 -10.11
C SER A 53 -13.40 -5.79 -10.67
N LEU A 54 -13.63 -4.63 -11.30
CA LEU A 54 -12.57 -3.68 -11.67
C LEU A 54 -11.80 -3.20 -10.43
N LEU A 55 -12.51 -2.79 -9.37
CA LEU A 55 -11.88 -2.40 -8.10
C LEU A 55 -11.05 -3.54 -7.51
N ALA A 56 -11.60 -4.75 -7.43
CA ALA A 56 -10.89 -5.92 -6.92
C ALA A 56 -9.62 -6.22 -7.73
N HIS A 57 -9.67 -6.06 -9.06
CA HIS A 57 -8.50 -6.20 -9.93
C HIS A 57 -7.43 -5.13 -9.66
N ILE A 58 -7.84 -3.88 -9.43
CA ILE A 58 -6.93 -2.78 -9.08
C ILE A 58 -6.24 -3.08 -7.76
N ILE A 59 -6.99 -3.45 -6.71
CA ILE A 59 -6.45 -3.76 -5.38
C ILE A 59 -5.43 -4.91 -5.45
N LYS A 60 -5.83 -6.05 -6.03
CA LYS A 60 -4.96 -7.22 -6.18
C LYS A 60 -3.71 -6.91 -7.01
N SER A 61 -3.84 -6.06 -8.04
CA SER A 61 -2.71 -5.70 -8.89
C SER A 61 -1.77 -4.72 -8.19
N GLY A 62 -2.29 -3.79 -7.39
CA GLY A 62 -1.49 -2.88 -6.57
C GLY A 62 -0.63 -3.64 -5.56
N TYR A 63 -1.22 -4.52 -4.74
CA TYR A 63 -0.44 -5.35 -3.81
C TYR A 63 0.59 -6.24 -4.52
N ARG A 64 0.27 -6.78 -5.70
CA ARG A 64 1.26 -7.54 -6.50
C ARG A 64 2.43 -6.66 -6.96
N ARG A 65 2.19 -5.42 -7.37
CA ARG A 65 3.26 -4.48 -7.77
C ARG A 65 4.12 -4.09 -6.57
N VAL A 66 3.49 -3.74 -5.44
CA VAL A 66 4.17 -3.45 -4.17
C VAL A 66 5.07 -4.64 -3.77
N LEU A 67 4.53 -5.85 -3.73
CA LEU A 67 5.32 -7.03 -3.38
C LEU A 67 6.45 -7.28 -4.39
N ALA A 68 6.25 -7.03 -5.69
CA ALA A 68 7.29 -7.23 -6.69
C ALA A 68 8.43 -6.19 -6.58
N HIS A 69 8.10 -4.92 -6.29
CA HIS A 69 9.08 -3.84 -6.20
C HIS A 69 9.89 -3.89 -4.87
N HIS A 70 9.26 -4.38 -3.79
CA HIS A 70 9.84 -4.36 -2.44
C HIS A 70 10.25 -5.74 -1.89
N ARG A 71 10.41 -6.78 -2.73
CA ARG A 71 10.78 -8.14 -2.27
C ARG A 71 11.97 -8.17 -1.32
N GLY A 72 12.99 -7.35 -1.58
CA GLY A 72 14.19 -7.28 -0.75
C GLY A 72 13.94 -6.74 0.65
N MET A 73 12.97 -5.84 0.83
CA MET A 73 12.69 -5.20 2.13
C MET A 73 12.01 -6.16 3.11
N MET A 74 11.31 -7.16 2.59
CA MET A 74 10.64 -8.21 3.37
C MET A 74 11.57 -9.40 3.66
N THR A 75 12.82 -9.37 3.18
CA THR A 75 13.78 -10.45 3.40
C THR A 75 14.45 -10.25 4.76
N TYR A 76 14.31 -11.23 5.66
CA TYR A 76 14.97 -11.21 6.96
C TYR A 76 16.45 -11.56 6.84
N LYS A 77 17.33 -10.56 6.97
CA LYS A 77 18.79 -10.77 7.02
C LYS A 77 19.33 -10.69 8.44
N ASN A 78 18.94 -9.64 9.16
CA ASN A 78 19.28 -9.41 10.57
C ASN A 78 18.17 -8.55 11.20
N PRO A 79 18.00 -8.59 12.54
CA PRO A 79 16.89 -7.92 13.21
C PRO A 79 16.91 -6.40 13.06
N LYS A 80 18.09 -5.75 13.14
CA LYS A 80 18.20 -4.29 13.01
C LYS A 80 17.76 -3.79 11.64
N GLU A 81 18.30 -4.39 10.57
CA GLU A 81 17.96 -4.03 9.19
C GLU A 81 16.48 -4.29 8.90
N PHE A 82 15.91 -5.37 9.44
CA PHE A 82 14.48 -5.65 9.29
C PHE A 82 13.60 -4.59 9.97
N LEU A 83 13.88 -4.25 11.24
CA LEU A 83 13.14 -3.19 11.93
C LEU A 83 13.28 -1.84 11.23
N LYS A 84 14.48 -1.49 10.79
CA LYS A 84 14.72 -0.28 9.98
C LYS A 84 13.86 -0.29 8.73
N ASN A 85 13.89 -1.37 7.95
CA ASN A 85 13.07 -1.50 6.74
C ASN A 85 11.57 -1.32 7.03
N MET A 86 11.07 -1.82 8.18
CA MET A 86 9.67 -1.66 8.58
C MET A 86 9.32 -0.24 9.00
N ILE A 87 10.22 0.45 9.70
CA ILE A 87 10.03 1.85 10.12
C ILE A 87 9.93 2.79 8.92
N PHE A 88 10.77 2.59 7.91
CA PHE A 88 10.76 3.41 6.67
C PHE A 88 9.77 2.90 5.61
N LEU A 89 9.07 1.79 5.88
CA LEU A 89 8.18 1.16 4.91
C LEU A 89 7.01 2.07 4.49
N PRO A 90 6.25 2.69 5.42
CA PRO A 90 5.15 3.60 5.07
C PRO A 90 5.54 4.63 4.02
N ASN A 91 6.60 5.40 4.33
CA ASN A 91 7.08 6.49 3.51
C ASN A 91 7.42 6.04 2.10
N LYS A 92 8.19 4.95 1.99
CA LYS A 92 8.59 4.43 0.69
C LYS A 92 7.41 3.89 -0.11
N LEU A 93 6.53 3.11 0.52
CA LEU A 93 5.37 2.54 -0.16
C LEU A 93 4.43 3.62 -0.69
N VAL A 94 4.15 4.65 0.13
CA VAL A 94 3.29 5.78 -0.23
C VAL A 94 3.93 6.61 -1.33
N SER A 95 5.23 6.90 -1.25
CA SER A 95 5.96 7.64 -2.28
C SER A 95 5.96 6.93 -3.63
N ASP A 96 6.15 5.60 -3.64
CA ASP A 96 6.26 4.83 -4.89
C ASP A 96 4.91 4.64 -5.60
N GLU A 97 3.80 4.50 -4.85
CA GLU A 97 2.45 4.24 -5.39
C GLU A 97 1.37 5.11 -4.69
N PRO A 98 1.43 6.46 -4.77
CA PRO A 98 0.63 7.36 -3.92
C PRO A 98 -0.88 7.21 -4.12
N LEU A 99 -1.33 7.08 -5.38
CA LEU A 99 -2.75 6.88 -5.68
C LEU A 99 -3.27 5.53 -5.15
N PHE A 100 -2.42 4.51 -5.11
CA PHE A 100 -2.82 3.20 -4.58
C PHE A 100 -3.05 3.27 -3.07
N TRP A 101 -2.14 3.87 -2.32
CA TRP A 101 -2.28 4.01 -0.87
C TRP A 101 -3.40 4.98 -0.48
N LYS A 102 -3.60 6.05 -1.25
CA LYS A 102 -4.78 6.91 -1.09
C LYS A 102 -6.09 6.17 -1.34
N LEU A 103 -6.13 5.30 -2.35
CA LEU A 103 -7.28 4.42 -2.57
C LEU A 103 -7.48 3.44 -1.40
N GLN A 104 -6.41 2.82 -0.90
CA GLN A 104 -6.49 1.89 0.24
C GLN A 104 -7.06 2.58 1.48
N GLU A 105 -6.61 3.80 1.78
CA GLU A 105 -7.10 4.53 2.94
C GLU A 105 -8.57 4.93 2.80
N ARG A 106 -8.98 5.43 1.62
CA ARG A 106 -10.41 5.71 1.35
C ARG A 106 -11.31 4.47 1.46
N LEU A 107 -10.72 3.27 1.32
CA LEU A 107 -11.40 1.99 1.41
C LEU A 107 -11.13 1.27 2.74
N SER A 108 -10.61 1.93 3.77
CA SER A 108 -10.33 1.33 5.08
C SER A 108 -11.58 0.72 5.76
N HIS A 109 -12.77 1.23 5.42
CA HIS A 109 -14.08 0.70 5.86
C HIS A 109 -14.66 -0.37 4.92
N ASN A 110 -14.08 -0.57 3.73
CA ASN A 110 -14.51 -1.63 2.82
C ASN A 110 -13.91 -2.98 3.26
N SER A 111 -14.76 -3.98 3.49
CA SER A 111 -14.36 -5.29 4.00
C SER A 111 -13.35 -6.01 3.11
N PHE A 112 -13.53 -5.97 1.79
CA PHE A 112 -12.61 -6.59 0.85
C PHE A 112 -11.23 -5.91 0.87
N SER A 113 -11.20 -4.57 0.81
CA SER A 113 -9.93 -3.84 0.85
C SER A 113 -9.17 -4.08 2.16
N ARG A 114 -9.89 -4.05 3.30
CA ARG A 114 -9.33 -4.35 4.61
C ARG A 114 -8.74 -5.76 4.67
N GLN A 115 -9.49 -6.77 4.20
CA GLN A 115 -9.01 -8.15 4.16
C GLN A 115 -7.75 -8.30 3.30
N GLN A 116 -7.66 -7.60 2.16
CA GLN A 116 -6.45 -7.63 1.33
C GLN A 116 -5.25 -6.98 2.03
N HIS A 117 -5.47 -5.86 2.73
CA HIS A 117 -4.43 -5.22 3.53
C HIS A 117 -3.94 -6.11 4.69
N GLU A 118 -4.87 -6.74 5.42
CA GLU A 118 -4.55 -7.70 6.48
C GLU A 118 -3.72 -8.87 5.94
N GLN A 119 -4.08 -9.42 4.78
CA GLN A 119 -3.31 -10.49 4.13
C GLN A 119 -1.89 -10.04 3.75
N PHE A 120 -1.73 -8.80 3.33
CA PHE A 120 -0.44 -8.20 3.02
C PHE A 120 0.44 -8.06 4.28
N MET A 121 -0.14 -7.65 5.41
CA MET A 121 0.59 -7.43 6.67
C MET A 121 0.78 -8.70 7.52
N LYS A 122 -0.04 -9.74 7.34
CA LYS A 122 -0.02 -10.97 8.13
C LYS A 122 1.37 -11.61 8.32
N PRO A 123 2.24 -11.69 7.29
CA PRO A 123 3.57 -12.29 7.45
C PRO A 123 4.54 -11.46 8.30
N VAL A 124 4.28 -10.17 8.52
CA VAL A 124 5.21 -9.23 9.17
C VAL A 124 5.28 -9.43 10.68
N GLN A 125 4.13 -9.63 11.32
CA GLN A 125 4.04 -9.72 12.79
C GLN A 125 4.99 -10.75 13.42
N PRO A 126 5.03 -12.03 13.01
CA PRO A 126 5.93 -12.99 13.65
C PRO A 126 7.42 -12.66 13.43
N VAL A 127 7.76 -11.99 12.32
CA VAL A 127 9.14 -11.58 12.02
C VAL A 127 9.57 -10.39 12.88
N LEU A 128 8.66 -9.44 13.13
CA LEU A 128 8.89 -8.34 14.07
C LEU A 128 9.11 -8.84 15.50
N VAL A 129 8.27 -9.77 15.97
CA VAL A 129 8.43 -10.38 17.30
C VAL A 129 9.81 -11.02 17.40
N LYS A 130 10.18 -11.85 16.42
CA LYS A 130 11.52 -12.45 16.34
C LYS A 130 12.62 -11.39 16.38
N ALA A 131 12.49 -10.31 15.61
CA ALA A 131 13.51 -9.26 15.55
C ALA A 131 13.71 -8.56 16.91
N PHE A 132 12.62 -8.19 17.58
CA PHE A 132 12.67 -7.58 18.91
C PHE A 132 13.22 -8.55 19.97
N SER A 133 12.87 -9.84 19.90
CA SER A 133 13.44 -10.87 20.78
C SER A 133 14.96 -11.02 20.60
N GLU A 134 15.45 -11.08 19.36
CA GLU A 134 16.88 -11.20 19.07
C GLU A 134 17.69 -9.98 19.52
N LEU A 135 17.05 -8.81 19.61
CA LEU A 135 17.66 -7.58 20.11
C LEU A 135 17.55 -7.42 21.64
N GLY A 136 16.90 -8.36 22.33
CA GLY A 136 16.80 -8.36 23.79
C GLY A 136 15.80 -7.33 24.36
N TYR A 137 14.77 -6.95 23.62
CA TYR A 137 13.70 -6.11 24.15
C TYR A 137 12.86 -6.88 25.18
N GLU A 138 12.46 -6.22 26.26
CA GLU A 138 11.75 -6.86 27.40
C GLU A 138 10.41 -7.47 27.00
N ASN A 139 9.65 -6.81 26.11
CA ASN A 139 8.31 -7.24 25.68
C ASN A 139 8.16 -7.21 24.14
N PRO A 140 8.76 -8.18 23.40
CA PRO A 140 8.78 -8.19 21.93
C PRO A 140 7.40 -8.12 21.27
N GLU A 141 6.38 -8.73 21.88
CA GLU A 141 5.01 -8.73 21.41
C GLU A 141 4.38 -7.34 21.51
N LEU A 142 4.61 -6.64 22.62
CA LEU A 142 4.09 -5.28 22.82
C LEU A 142 4.82 -4.27 21.94
N GLU A 143 6.14 -4.43 21.77
CA GLU A 143 6.91 -3.60 20.84
C GLU A 143 6.45 -3.79 19.40
N THR A 144 6.16 -5.04 19.00
CA THR A 144 5.59 -5.36 17.69
C THR A 144 4.22 -4.69 17.52
N GLN A 145 3.33 -4.80 18.50
CA GLN A 145 2.02 -4.15 18.45
C GLN A 145 2.15 -2.62 18.35
N CYS A 146 3.04 -2.02 19.14
CA CYS A 146 3.28 -0.59 19.12
C CYS A 146 3.80 -0.13 17.74
N LEU A 147 4.81 -0.80 17.21
CA LEU A 147 5.38 -0.46 15.91
C LEU A 147 4.35 -0.62 14.78
N LEU A 148 3.53 -1.69 14.78
CA LEU A 148 2.49 -1.88 13.78
C LEU A 148 1.40 -0.81 13.84
N LEU A 149 1.01 -0.35 15.04
CA LEU A 149 0.06 0.77 15.19
C LEU A 149 0.63 2.09 14.66
N ILE A 150 1.92 2.34 14.91
CA ILE A 150 2.61 3.52 14.40
C ILE A 150 2.67 3.46 12.86
N ILE A 151 3.11 2.33 12.30
CA ILE A 151 3.14 2.09 10.85
C ILE A 151 1.76 2.32 10.25
N ASP A 152 0.70 1.74 10.84
CA ASP A 152 -0.68 1.89 10.37
C ASP A 152 -1.13 3.35 10.32
N MET A 153 -0.81 4.13 11.35
CA MET A 153 -1.15 5.56 11.36
C MET A 153 -0.31 6.35 10.34
N LEU A 154 1.00 6.10 10.26
CA LEU A 154 1.91 6.83 9.38
C LEU A 154 1.49 6.70 7.91
N TRP A 155 1.30 5.47 7.40
CA TRP A 155 0.99 5.29 5.97
C TRP A 155 -0.35 5.94 5.60
N LYS A 156 -1.35 5.92 6.49
CA LYS A 156 -2.66 6.56 6.26
C LYS A 156 -2.53 8.07 6.19
N LYS A 157 -1.75 8.65 7.10
CA LYS A 157 -1.52 10.09 7.17
C LYS A 157 -0.72 10.58 5.96
N GLU A 158 0.35 9.88 5.59
CA GLU A 158 1.11 10.17 4.38
C GLU A 158 0.25 10.03 3.12
N ALA A 159 -0.58 8.97 3.01
CA ALA A 159 -1.45 8.76 1.85
C ALA A 159 -2.50 9.88 1.66
N ASN A 160 -2.91 10.53 2.75
CA ASN A 160 -3.80 11.70 2.71
C ASN A 160 -3.06 13.03 2.49
N GLY A 161 -1.74 13.05 2.63
CA GLY A 161 -0.93 14.27 2.66
C GLY A 161 -1.12 15.05 3.97
N ASP A 162 -1.47 14.38 5.06
CA ASP A 162 -1.63 14.98 6.40
C ASP A 162 -0.29 15.10 7.15
N VAL A 163 0.76 14.46 6.63
CA VAL A 163 2.10 14.40 7.24
C VAL A 163 3.12 14.70 6.15
N ASP A 164 3.81 15.84 6.32
CA ASP A 164 4.90 16.27 5.43
C ASP A 164 6.28 15.83 5.95
N ASN A 165 6.37 15.38 7.20
CA ASN A 165 7.60 15.03 7.90
C ASN A 165 7.71 13.52 8.24
N GLY A 166 7.19 12.67 7.34
CA GLY A 166 7.15 11.22 7.55
C GLY A 166 8.54 10.59 7.66
N GLU A 167 9.51 11.12 6.91
CA GLU A 167 10.90 10.67 6.96
C GLU A 167 11.57 11.02 8.29
N GLU A 168 11.33 12.23 8.82
CA GLU A 168 11.84 12.64 10.14
C GLU A 168 11.24 11.81 11.28
N LEU A 169 9.95 11.47 11.17
CA LEU A 169 9.29 10.56 12.12
C LEU A 169 9.89 9.14 12.05
N ALA A 170 10.17 8.63 10.86
CA ALA A 170 10.87 7.36 10.68
C ALA A 170 12.29 7.41 11.28
N GLN A 171 13.03 8.49 11.06
CA GLN A 171 14.36 8.69 11.64
C GLN A 171 14.33 8.77 13.18
N LEU A 172 13.30 9.43 13.74
CA LEU A 172 13.08 9.48 15.18
C LEU A 172 12.83 8.07 15.76
N LEU A 173 12.04 7.24 15.07
CA LEU A 173 11.80 5.85 15.48
C LEU A 173 13.06 4.99 15.37
N GLU A 174 13.85 5.15 14.30
CA GLU A 174 15.12 4.45 14.14
C GLU A 174 16.07 4.75 15.32
N ASN A 175 16.15 6.02 15.73
CA ASN A 175 16.93 6.46 16.87
C ASN A 175 16.37 5.91 18.19
N LYS A 176 15.05 5.96 18.38
CA LYS A 176 14.35 5.42 19.56
C LYS A 176 14.68 3.94 19.77
N TYR A 177 14.71 3.16 18.68
CA TYR A 177 15.02 1.73 18.69
C TYR A 177 16.53 1.41 18.60
N ARG A 178 17.40 2.43 18.62
CA ARG A 178 18.87 2.28 18.58
C ARG A 178 19.35 1.38 17.43
N LEU A 179 18.78 1.58 16.24
CA LEU A 179 19.02 0.73 15.06
C LEU A 179 20.22 1.17 14.21
N LEU A 180 20.90 2.26 14.61
CA LEU A 180 22.19 2.67 14.06
C LEU A 180 23.31 1.67 14.37
#